data_AF-A0A2D4FRL0-F1
#
_entry.id   AF-A0A2D4FRL0-F1
#
_cell.length_a   1.000
_cell.length_b   1.000
_cell.length_c   1.000
_cell.angle_alpha   90.00
_cell.angle_beta   90.00
_cell.angle_gamma   90.00
#
_symmetry.space_group_name_H-M   'P 1'
#
loop_
_entity.id
_entity.type
_entity.pdbx_description
1 polymer ?
#
loop_
_entity_poly.entity_id
_entity_poly.type
_entity_poly.pdbx_seq_one_letter_code
_entity_poly.pdbx_strand_id
1 'polypeptide(L)'
;LCPQQRSAGPSNVLRDACLVANVLDPRIKQEIIKKFIKQHLSEYLVLFQENQDVAWLDKIDRRYAWIKRQLVDYEEKYGRMFPGEWCMTERIAVDFCHITRMELGKIMRTRAREIEVKLLLFAIQRTTNFEGLLAKRFSGSTLSETVTKKPDPPPASTNPFLEEESATDEEESPSERLDIDKPQKPKIPNNPFHGIVSK
;
A
#
# COMPACT_ATOMS: atom_id res chain seq x y z
N LEU A 1 5.50 -6.44 50.18
CA LEU A 1 4.45 -6.90 49.22
C LEU A 1 4.93 -6.51 47.82
N CYS A 2 5.53 -7.46 47.10
CA CYS A 2 5.96 -7.24 45.71
C CYS A 2 4.73 -6.99 44.83
N PRO A 3 4.74 -6.01 43.92
CA PRO A 3 3.64 -5.81 43.00
C PRO A 3 3.57 -7.02 42.06
N GLN A 4 2.46 -7.74 42.17
CA GLN A 4 2.09 -8.88 41.36
C GLN A 4 2.25 -8.53 39.88
N GLN A 5 3.18 -9.22 39.23
CA GLN A 5 3.36 -9.22 37.80
C GLN A 5 2.08 -9.78 37.18
N ARG A 6 1.21 -8.90 36.68
CA ARG A 6 0.05 -9.31 35.89
C ARG A 6 0.58 -10.13 34.74
N SER A 7 0.20 -11.40 34.65
CA SER A 7 0.50 -12.23 33.49
C SER A 7 -0.11 -11.55 32.27
N ALA A 8 0.76 -10.88 31.50
CA ALA A 8 0.39 -10.30 30.24
C ALA A 8 -0.13 -11.45 29.36
N GLY A 9 -1.44 -11.47 29.08
CA GLY A 9 -1.99 -12.41 28.10
C GLY A 9 -1.23 -12.29 26.77
N PRO A 10 -1.30 -13.29 25.88
CA PRO A 10 -0.52 -13.31 24.64
C PRO A 10 -0.66 -12.03 23.79
N SER A 11 -1.81 -11.33 23.89
CA SER A 11 -2.05 -10.03 23.26
C SER A 11 -1.19 -8.88 23.80
N ASN A 12 -0.92 -8.85 25.12
CA ASN A 12 -0.10 -7.82 25.76
C ASN A 12 1.40 -8.03 25.47
N VAL A 13 1.87 -9.28 25.50
CA VAL A 13 3.28 -9.62 25.18
C VAL A 13 3.60 -9.24 23.73
N LEU A 14 2.69 -9.53 22.80
CA LEU A 14 2.89 -9.18 21.39
C LEU A 14 2.85 -7.67 21.15
N ARG A 15 1.96 -6.95 21.85
CA ARG A 15 1.95 -5.48 21.81
C ARG A 15 3.26 -4.89 22.32
N ASP A 16 3.75 -5.36 23.46
CA ASP A 16 4.99 -4.87 24.05
C ASP A 16 6.19 -5.22 23.16
N ALA A 17 6.19 -6.39 22.51
CA ALA A 17 7.19 -6.76 21.50
C ALA A 17 7.16 -5.83 20.26
N CYS A 18 5.97 -5.39 19.81
CA CYS A 18 5.86 -4.42 18.71
C CYS A 18 6.43 -3.04 19.10
N LEU A 19 6.25 -2.62 20.37
CA LEU A 19 6.85 -1.38 20.88
C LEU A 19 8.38 -1.48 20.91
N VAL A 20 8.93 -2.62 21.31
CA VAL A 20 10.38 -2.87 21.27
C VAL A 20 10.88 -2.89 19.81
N ALA A 21 10.15 -3.51 18.89
CA ALA A 21 10.49 -3.54 17.47
C ALA A 21 10.56 -2.14 16.82
N ASN A 22 9.78 -1.17 17.32
CA ASN A 22 9.86 0.23 16.88
C ASN A 22 11.22 0.89 17.22
N VAL A 23 11.92 0.45 18.26
CA VAL A 23 13.17 1.06 18.76
C VAL A 23 14.41 0.28 18.30
N LEU A 24 14.27 -1.00 17.94
CA LEU A 24 15.39 -1.87 17.56
C LEU A 24 15.95 -1.56 16.16
N ASP A 25 15.30 -2.08 15.11
CA ASP A 25 15.72 -1.94 13.72
C ASP A 25 14.44 -1.84 12.86
N PRO A 26 14.26 -0.78 12.07
CA PRO A 26 13.14 -0.64 11.14
C PRO A 26 12.94 -1.87 10.24
N ARG A 27 14.00 -2.63 9.91
CA ARG A 27 13.93 -3.87 9.13
C ARG A 27 13.09 -4.94 9.84
N ILE A 28 13.23 -5.10 11.16
CA ILE A 28 12.47 -6.07 11.95
C ILE A 28 10.99 -5.73 11.91
N LYS A 29 10.65 -4.44 12.10
CA LYS A 29 9.28 -3.95 11.95
C LYS A 29 8.71 -4.31 10.57
N GLN A 30 9.44 -4.02 9.49
CA GLN A 30 9.00 -4.34 8.13
C GLN A 30 8.82 -5.85 7.91
N GLU A 31 9.69 -6.70 8.48
CA GLU A 31 9.53 -8.16 8.40
C GLU A 31 8.29 -8.66 9.14
N ILE A 32 8.01 -8.12 10.33
CA ILE A 32 6.80 -8.45 11.10
C ILE A 32 5.55 -8.07 10.30
N ILE A 33 5.51 -6.83 9.81
CA ILE A 33 4.40 -6.32 8.99
C ILE A 33 4.19 -7.25 7.79
N LYS A 34 5.24 -7.53 7.02
CA LYS A 34 5.16 -8.37 5.82
C LYS A 34 4.70 -9.79 6.12
N LYS A 35 5.25 -10.43 7.16
CA LYS A 35 4.86 -11.80 7.57
C LYS A 35 3.39 -11.83 8.00
N PHE A 36 2.97 -10.83 8.76
CA PHE A 36 1.60 -10.73 9.25
C PHE A 36 0.58 -10.54 8.12
N ILE A 37 0.85 -9.61 7.18
CA ILE A 37 -0.03 -9.40 6.02
C ILE A 37 -0.10 -10.65 5.15
N LYS A 38 1.05 -11.28 4.88
CA LYS A 38 1.10 -12.54 4.11
C LYS A 38 0.26 -13.63 4.76
N GLN A 39 0.31 -13.75 6.08
CA GLN A 39 -0.50 -14.71 6.82
C GLN A 39 -2.00 -14.39 6.71
N HIS A 40 -2.38 -13.11 6.82
CA HIS A 40 -3.79 -12.71 6.69
C HIS A 40 -4.36 -12.92 5.29
N LEU A 41 -3.54 -12.76 4.25
CA LEU A 41 -3.96 -12.92 2.86
C LEU A 41 -3.74 -14.36 2.32
N SER A 42 -3.26 -15.30 3.14
CA SER A 42 -3.01 -16.67 2.66
C SER A 42 -4.30 -17.39 2.24
N GLU A 43 -5.41 -17.18 2.96
CA GLU A 43 -6.71 -17.75 2.59
C GLU A 43 -7.21 -17.17 1.26
N TYR A 44 -7.02 -15.86 1.03
CA TYR A 44 -7.36 -15.23 -0.25
C TYR A 44 -6.64 -15.87 -1.43
N LEU A 45 -5.34 -16.12 -1.26
CA LEU A 45 -4.50 -16.76 -2.27
C LEU A 45 -4.90 -18.19 -2.57
N VAL A 46 -5.70 -18.86 -1.73
CA VAL A 46 -6.24 -20.20 -2.00
C VAL A 46 -7.62 -20.10 -2.62
N LEU A 47 -8.50 -19.28 -2.05
CA LEU A 47 -9.89 -19.15 -2.49
C LEU A 47 -10.00 -18.63 -3.92
N PHE A 48 -9.10 -17.74 -4.34
CA PHE A 48 -9.23 -17.03 -5.62
C PHE A 48 -8.09 -17.31 -6.61
N GLN A 49 -7.50 -18.50 -6.52
CA GLN A 49 -6.53 -19.01 -7.50
C GLN A 49 -7.16 -19.09 -8.90
N GLU A 50 -6.33 -18.97 -9.93
CA GLU A 50 -6.77 -18.94 -11.34
C GLU A 50 -7.59 -20.16 -11.81
N ASN A 51 -7.42 -21.30 -11.14
CA ASN A 51 -8.16 -22.54 -11.41
C ASN A 51 -9.51 -22.64 -10.70
N GLN A 52 -9.84 -21.70 -9.80
CA GLN A 52 -11.10 -21.68 -9.07
C GLN A 52 -12.17 -20.91 -9.85
N ASP A 53 -13.39 -21.42 -9.93
CA ASP A 53 -14.50 -20.73 -10.61
C ASP A 53 -14.82 -19.37 -9.95
N VAL A 54 -14.69 -19.30 -8.62
CA VAL A 54 -14.92 -18.06 -7.86
C VAL A 54 -13.88 -16.98 -8.13
N ALA A 55 -12.79 -17.31 -8.84
CA ALA A 55 -11.75 -16.38 -9.22
C ALA A 55 -12.10 -15.56 -10.48
N TRP A 56 -13.07 -16.02 -11.27
CA TRP A 56 -13.43 -15.38 -12.53
C TRP A 56 -14.04 -13.98 -12.34
N LEU A 57 -13.97 -13.15 -13.40
CA LEU A 57 -14.37 -11.74 -13.38
C LEU A 57 -15.85 -11.53 -13.02
N ASP A 58 -16.72 -12.50 -13.32
CA ASP A 58 -18.14 -12.43 -13.01
C ASP A 58 -18.41 -12.47 -11.49
N LYS A 59 -17.44 -13.00 -10.72
CA LYS A 59 -17.45 -13.05 -9.26
C LYS A 59 -16.54 -12.00 -8.61
N ILE A 60 -16.14 -10.94 -9.32
CA ILE A 60 -15.26 -9.88 -8.77
C ILE A 60 -15.79 -9.30 -7.44
N ASP A 61 -17.11 -9.20 -7.28
CA ASP A 61 -17.73 -8.73 -6.05
C ASP A 61 -17.43 -9.61 -4.83
N ARG A 62 -17.23 -10.92 -5.02
CA ARG A 62 -16.86 -11.83 -3.95
C ARG A 62 -15.47 -11.52 -3.42
N ARG A 63 -14.52 -11.13 -4.27
CA ARG A 63 -13.17 -10.70 -3.85
C ARG A 63 -13.27 -9.46 -2.96
N TYR A 64 -14.02 -8.45 -3.39
CA TYR A 64 -14.19 -7.22 -2.62
C TYR A 64 -15.01 -7.40 -1.33
N ALA A 65 -16.01 -8.28 -1.34
CA ALA A 65 -16.74 -8.63 -0.13
C ALA A 65 -15.85 -9.39 0.86
N TRP A 66 -14.97 -10.28 0.39
CA TRP A 66 -14.02 -11.01 1.21
C TRP A 66 -13.08 -10.04 1.94
N ILE A 67 -12.40 -9.14 1.22
CA ILE A 67 -11.45 -8.22 1.87
C ILE A 67 -12.15 -7.27 2.85
N LYS A 68 -13.34 -6.77 2.52
CA LYS A 68 -14.10 -5.90 3.46
C LYS A 68 -14.37 -6.61 4.78
N ARG A 69 -14.78 -7.88 4.76
CA ARG A 69 -14.97 -8.69 5.97
C ARG A 69 -13.65 -8.87 6.71
N GLN A 70 -12.58 -9.21 6.00
CA GLN A 70 -11.27 -9.44 6.61
C GLN A 70 -10.69 -8.19 7.29
N LEU A 71 -10.93 -6.99 6.73
CA LEU A 71 -10.51 -5.75 7.38
C LEU A 71 -11.30 -5.47 8.66
N VAL A 72 -12.61 -5.77 8.69
CA VAL A 72 -13.44 -5.65 9.89
C VAL A 72 -12.98 -6.65 10.96
N ASP A 73 -12.86 -7.92 10.59
CA ASP A 73 -12.37 -8.99 11.48
C ASP A 73 -10.98 -8.66 12.05
N TYR A 74 -10.11 -8.07 11.22
CA TYR A 74 -8.79 -7.62 11.66
C TYR A 74 -8.89 -6.53 12.72
N GLU A 75 -9.68 -5.49 12.48
CA GLU A 75 -9.83 -4.37 13.42
C GLU A 75 -10.40 -4.84 14.78
N GLU A 76 -11.38 -5.75 14.76
CA GLU A 76 -11.96 -6.31 15.98
C GLU A 76 -10.97 -7.16 16.78
N LYS A 77 -10.19 -8.02 16.11
CA LYS A 77 -9.30 -8.99 16.77
C LYS A 77 -7.93 -8.40 17.13
N TYR A 78 -7.40 -7.53 16.28
CA TYR A 78 -5.99 -7.10 16.31
C TYR A 78 -5.82 -5.57 16.34
N GLY A 79 -6.89 -4.77 16.25
CA GLY A 79 -6.79 -3.30 16.15
C GLY A 79 -6.08 -2.62 17.32
N ARG A 80 -5.95 -3.27 18.48
CA ARG A 80 -5.21 -2.77 19.66
C ARG A 80 -3.82 -3.40 19.86
N MET A 81 -3.45 -4.35 19.01
CA MET A 81 -2.23 -5.14 19.15
C MET A 81 -1.03 -4.41 18.52
N PHE A 82 -1.23 -3.79 17.37
CA PHE A 82 -0.20 -3.06 16.66
C PHE A 82 -0.27 -1.56 16.95
N PRO A 83 0.86 -0.86 16.95
CA PRO A 83 0.86 0.60 17.01
C PRO A 83 0.11 1.22 15.82
N GLY A 84 -0.68 2.25 16.08
CA GLY A 84 -1.56 2.86 15.05
C GLY A 84 -0.79 3.43 13.86
N GLU A 85 0.43 3.92 14.08
CA GLU A 85 1.32 4.46 13.05
C GLU A 85 1.86 3.38 12.10
N TRP A 86 1.67 2.10 12.40
CA TRP A 86 2.00 1.03 11.45
C TRP A 86 0.97 0.94 10.33
N CYS A 87 -0.21 1.56 10.49
CA CYS A 87 -1.29 1.61 9.49
C CYS A 87 -1.64 0.22 8.92
N MET A 88 -1.65 -0.81 9.78
CA MET A 88 -1.76 -2.21 9.36
C MET A 88 -2.99 -2.51 8.50
N THR A 89 -4.16 -1.97 8.85
CA THR A 89 -5.38 -2.15 8.05
C THR A 89 -5.21 -1.61 6.63
N GLU A 90 -4.56 -0.45 6.48
CA GLU A 90 -4.28 0.15 5.17
C GLU A 90 -3.30 -0.73 4.38
N ARG A 91 -2.23 -1.21 5.02
CA ARG A 91 -1.24 -2.09 4.36
C ARG A 91 -1.85 -3.40 3.88
N ILE A 92 -2.74 -4.02 4.66
CA ILE A 92 -3.46 -5.23 4.24
C ILE A 92 -4.30 -4.93 2.99
N ALA A 93 -4.99 -3.78 2.96
CA ALA A 93 -5.79 -3.38 1.80
C ALA A 93 -4.92 -3.11 0.56
N VAL A 94 -3.76 -2.47 0.73
CA VAL A 94 -2.80 -2.20 -0.35
C VAL A 94 -2.23 -3.50 -0.93
N ASP A 95 -1.73 -4.40 -0.09
CA ASP A 95 -1.20 -5.71 -0.54
C ASP A 95 -2.28 -6.55 -1.21
N PHE A 96 -3.51 -6.54 -0.68
CA PHE A 96 -4.65 -7.16 -1.35
C PHE A 96 -4.87 -6.59 -2.75
N CYS A 97 -4.80 -5.27 -2.93
CA CYS A 97 -4.96 -4.65 -4.24
C CYS A 97 -3.87 -5.10 -5.22
N HIS A 98 -2.61 -5.11 -4.79
CA HIS A 98 -1.49 -5.57 -5.63
C HIS A 98 -1.62 -7.03 -6.03
N ILE A 99 -1.94 -7.92 -5.08
CA ILE A 99 -2.17 -9.34 -5.38
C ILE A 99 -3.33 -9.50 -6.35
N THR A 100 -4.44 -8.80 -6.09
CA THR A 100 -5.64 -8.87 -6.94
C THR A 100 -5.35 -8.44 -8.37
N ARG A 101 -4.61 -7.35 -8.57
CA ARG A 101 -4.17 -6.88 -9.89
C ARG A 101 -3.40 -7.98 -10.65
N MET A 102 -2.42 -8.58 -9.97
CA MET A 102 -1.59 -9.63 -10.56
C MET A 102 -2.40 -10.87 -10.92
N GLU A 103 -3.25 -11.35 -10.03
CA GLU A 103 -4.07 -12.54 -10.23
C GLU A 103 -5.15 -12.35 -11.31
N LEU A 104 -5.84 -11.21 -11.32
CA LEU A 104 -6.78 -10.88 -12.40
C LEU A 104 -6.08 -10.79 -13.75
N GLY A 105 -4.88 -10.21 -13.79
CA GLY A 105 -4.07 -10.17 -15.01
C GLY A 105 -3.72 -11.56 -15.54
N LYS A 106 -3.42 -12.53 -14.67
CA LYS A 106 -3.18 -13.93 -15.09
C LYS A 106 -4.46 -14.56 -15.65
N ILE A 107 -5.55 -14.47 -14.89
CA ILE A 107 -6.85 -15.04 -15.24
C ILE A 107 -7.34 -14.52 -16.60
N MET A 108 -7.23 -13.21 -16.82
CA MET A 108 -7.61 -12.58 -18.08
C MET A 108 -6.75 -13.00 -19.26
N ARG A 109 -5.44 -13.20 -19.06
CA ARG A 109 -4.55 -13.71 -20.11
C ARG A 109 -4.89 -15.15 -20.48
N THR A 110 -5.14 -16.01 -19.49
CA THR A 110 -5.43 -17.44 -19.69
C THR A 110 -6.75 -17.65 -20.42
N ARG A 111 -7.80 -16.89 -20.08
CA ARG A 111 -9.15 -17.04 -20.65
C ARG A 111 -9.57 -15.84 -21.52
N ALA A 112 -8.63 -15.24 -22.24
CA ALA A 112 -8.86 -14.01 -22.99
C ALA A 112 -10.04 -14.09 -23.99
N ARG A 113 -10.25 -15.27 -24.60
CA ARG A 113 -11.34 -15.51 -25.56
C ARG A 113 -12.73 -15.59 -24.93
N GLU A 114 -12.81 -15.83 -23.62
CA GLU A 114 -14.06 -15.90 -22.85
C GLU A 114 -14.50 -14.51 -22.32
N ILE A 115 -13.69 -13.47 -22.54
CA ILE A 115 -13.98 -12.13 -22.03
C ILE A 115 -14.91 -11.40 -22.99
N GLU A 116 -16.16 -11.20 -22.54
CA GLU A 116 -17.10 -10.31 -23.20
C GLU A 116 -16.92 -8.85 -22.75
N VAL A 117 -17.21 -7.90 -23.65
CA VAL A 117 -17.15 -6.46 -23.35
C VAL A 117 -18.01 -6.09 -22.12
N LYS A 118 -19.22 -6.67 -22.02
CA LYS A 118 -20.13 -6.42 -20.89
C LYS A 118 -19.54 -6.90 -19.56
N LEU A 119 -18.92 -8.09 -19.56
CA LEU A 119 -18.24 -8.64 -18.38
C LEU A 119 -17.06 -7.77 -17.96
N LEU A 120 -16.26 -7.31 -18.92
CA LEU A 120 -15.11 -6.45 -18.64
C LEU A 120 -15.53 -5.09 -18.10
N LEU A 121 -16.53 -4.44 -18.70
CA LEU A 121 -17.07 -3.16 -18.21
C LEU A 121 -17.67 -3.31 -16.81
N PHE A 122 -18.39 -4.40 -16.55
CA PHE A 122 -18.87 -4.74 -15.20
C PHE A 122 -17.70 -4.81 -14.22
N ALA A 123 -16.66 -5.61 -14.53
CA ALA A 123 -15.52 -5.76 -13.63
C ALA A 123 -14.81 -4.43 -13.35
N ILE A 124 -14.50 -3.64 -14.39
CA ILE A 124 -13.86 -2.32 -14.25
C ILE A 124 -14.69 -1.38 -13.37
N GLN A 125 -16.00 -1.33 -13.58
CA GLN A 125 -16.88 -0.49 -12.77
C GLN A 125 -16.86 -0.90 -11.29
N ARG A 126 -16.93 -2.21 -11.01
CA ARG A 126 -16.88 -2.72 -9.63
C ARG A 126 -15.51 -2.44 -8.99
N THR A 127 -14.42 -2.64 -9.72
CA THR A 127 -13.06 -2.34 -9.27
C THR A 127 -12.87 -0.86 -8.96
N THR A 128 -13.30 0.03 -9.85
CA THR A 128 -13.18 1.49 -9.66
C THR A 128 -13.99 1.96 -8.45
N ASN A 129 -15.20 1.41 -8.25
CA ASN A 129 -16.01 1.70 -7.08
C ASN A 129 -15.33 1.24 -5.77
N PHE A 130 -14.68 0.07 -5.80
CA PHE A 130 -13.93 -0.44 -4.66
C PHE A 130 -12.70 0.43 -4.34
N GLU A 131 -11.91 0.81 -5.35
CA GLU A 131 -10.79 1.75 -5.19
C GLU A 131 -11.26 3.09 -4.59
N GLY A 132 -12.40 3.60 -5.06
CA GLY A 132 -13.03 4.80 -4.49
C GLY A 132 -13.48 4.63 -3.04
N LEU A 133 -13.89 3.42 -2.62
CA LEU A 133 -14.22 3.12 -1.22
C LEU A 133 -12.96 3.12 -0.35
N LEU A 134 -11.86 2.53 -0.82
CA LEU A 134 -10.58 2.55 -0.11
C LEU A 134 -10.06 3.97 0.07
N ALA A 135 -10.15 4.80 -0.96
CA ALA A 135 -9.76 6.21 -0.93
C ALA A 135 -10.49 7.04 0.12
N LYS A 136 -11.75 6.68 0.43
CA LYS A 136 -12.54 7.35 1.47
C LYS A 136 -12.15 6.89 2.88
N ARG A 137 -11.63 5.66 3.00
CA ARG A 137 -11.28 5.05 4.29
C ARG A 137 -9.83 5.31 4.69
N PHE A 138 -8.94 5.40 3.71
CA PHE A 138 -7.50 5.37 3.92
C PHE A 138 -6.82 6.62 3.33
N SER A 139 -5.75 7.04 3.99
CA SER A 139 -4.99 8.24 3.61
C SER A 139 -4.08 8.01 2.40
N GLY A 140 -3.68 6.76 2.16
CA GLY A 140 -2.70 6.40 1.14
C GLY A 140 -1.25 6.61 1.57
N SER A 141 -0.98 6.86 2.85
CA SER A 141 0.37 7.04 3.38
C SER A 141 1.27 5.83 3.10
N THR A 142 0.70 4.63 3.19
CA THR A 142 1.43 3.36 3.03
C THR A 142 1.86 3.06 1.59
N LEU A 143 1.27 3.75 0.61
CA LEU A 143 1.61 3.61 -0.82
C LEU A 143 2.89 4.37 -1.18
N SER A 144 3.23 5.41 -0.43
CA SER A 144 4.43 6.23 -0.69
C SER A 144 5.71 5.60 -0.14
N GLU A 145 5.60 4.81 0.93
CA GLU A 145 6.73 4.14 1.57
C GLU A 145 7.35 3.03 0.70
N THR A 146 6.57 2.42 -0.20
CA THR A 146 7.09 1.40 -1.12
C THR A 146 7.95 1.99 -2.24
N VAL A 147 7.88 3.31 -2.47
CA VAL A 147 8.55 4.02 -3.58
C VAL A 147 9.91 4.62 -3.15
N THR A 148 10.19 4.74 -1.86
CA THR A 148 11.47 5.29 -1.35
C THR A 148 12.54 4.20 -1.14
N LYS A 149 12.92 3.50 -2.22
CA LYS A 149 14.29 3.00 -2.35
C LYS A 149 15.07 3.94 -3.26
N LYS A 150 15.37 5.15 -2.77
CA LYS A 150 16.54 5.87 -3.29
C LYS A 150 17.78 5.15 -2.73
N PRO A 151 18.77 4.79 -3.56
CA PRO A 151 20.07 4.40 -3.05
C PRO A 151 20.60 5.57 -2.23
N ASP A 152 21.12 5.30 -1.02
CA ASP A 152 21.82 6.32 -0.25
C ASP A 152 22.89 6.98 -1.16
N PRO A 153 22.96 8.32 -1.23
CA PRO A 153 24.09 8.96 -1.90
C PRO A 153 25.37 8.48 -1.21
N PRO A 154 26.44 8.16 -1.96
CA PRO A 154 27.69 7.77 -1.36
C PRO A 154 28.13 8.86 -0.37
N PRO A 155 28.71 8.50 0.79
CA PRO A 155 29.16 9.50 1.75
C PRO A 155 30.09 10.48 1.05
N ALA A 156 29.90 11.77 1.32
CA ALA A 156 30.77 12.82 0.81
C ALA A 156 32.22 12.42 1.11
N SER A 157 33.05 12.39 0.07
CA SER A 157 34.47 12.12 0.20
C SER A 157 35.06 13.19 1.11
N THR A 158 35.44 12.80 2.33
CA THR A 158 36.17 13.63 3.30
C THR A 158 37.63 13.80 2.87
N ASN A 159 37.90 14.11 1.60
CA ASN A 159 39.25 14.33 1.10
C ASN A 159 39.67 15.78 1.36
N PRO A 160 40.57 16.06 2.32
CA PRO A 160 40.92 17.41 2.78
C PRO A 160 41.94 18.13 1.87
N PHE A 161 42.08 17.71 0.61
CA PHE A 161 43.18 18.14 -0.28
C PHE A 161 42.71 18.71 -1.64
N LEU A 162 41.49 19.24 -1.71
CA LEU A 162 41.11 20.08 -2.85
C LEU A 162 41.18 21.53 -2.41
N GLU A 163 42.35 22.12 -2.63
CA GLU A 163 42.56 23.55 -2.55
C GLU A 163 41.61 24.25 -3.53
N GLU A 164 40.90 25.25 -3.01
CA GLU A 164 40.04 26.16 -3.76
C GLU A 164 40.87 26.94 -4.77
N GLU A 165 40.51 26.91 -6.05
CA GLU A 165 40.79 28.02 -6.95
C GLU A 165 39.49 28.57 -7.54
N SER A 166 39.38 29.87 -7.33
CA SER A 166 38.35 30.83 -7.67
C SER A 166 37.97 30.88 -9.15
N ALA A 167 36.71 31.21 -9.43
CA ALA A 167 36.37 32.26 -10.39
C ALA A 167 34.93 32.77 -10.16
N THR A 168 34.84 34.09 -10.12
CA THR A 168 33.68 34.98 -10.02
C THR A 168 32.75 34.89 -11.25
N ASP A 169 31.47 35.19 -11.08
CA ASP A 169 30.85 36.38 -11.70
C ASP A 169 29.38 36.57 -11.30
N GLU A 170 29.01 37.84 -11.33
CA GLU A 170 27.84 38.50 -10.75
C GLU A 170 26.59 38.51 -11.67
N GLU A 171 25.48 38.97 -11.07
CA GLU A 171 24.36 39.74 -11.63
C GLU A 171 22.96 39.11 -11.92
N GLU A 172 22.00 39.89 -11.39
CA GLU A 172 20.54 40.04 -11.49
C GLU A 172 19.96 40.00 -12.93
N SER A 173 18.67 39.85 -13.28
CA SER A 173 17.33 39.70 -12.66
C SER A 173 16.30 39.42 -13.80
N PRO A 174 14.97 39.69 -13.72
CA PRO A 174 13.91 38.74 -14.08
C PRO A 174 13.27 39.00 -15.46
N SER A 175 12.70 37.96 -16.09
CA SER A 175 11.86 38.12 -17.28
C SER A 175 10.49 37.47 -17.07
N GLU A 176 9.51 38.31 -16.77
CA GLU A 176 8.09 37.97 -16.86
C GLU A 176 7.74 37.58 -18.31
N ARG A 177 7.18 36.39 -18.50
CA ARG A 177 6.31 36.11 -19.64
C ARG A 177 5.05 35.43 -19.14
N LEU A 178 3.98 36.20 -19.25
CA LEU A 178 2.59 35.76 -19.23
C LEU A 178 2.41 34.66 -20.27
N ASP A 179 1.93 33.49 -19.86
CA ASP A 179 1.34 32.53 -20.79
C ASP A 179 -0.04 32.11 -20.34
N ILE A 180 -0.91 32.23 -21.34
CA ILE A 180 -2.36 32.22 -21.33
C ILE A 180 -2.88 30.79 -21.15
N ASP A 181 -3.87 30.69 -20.27
CA ASP A 181 -4.97 29.73 -20.23
C ASP A 181 -4.73 28.34 -20.87
N LYS A 182 -4.27 27.39 -20.04
CA LYS A 182 -4.29 25.96 -20.38
C LYS A 182 -5.52 25.33 -19.71
N PRO A 183 -6.40 24.64 -20.45
CA PRO A 183 -7.62 24.08 -19.87
C PRO A 183 -7.26 23.10 -18.74
N GLN A 184 -7.66 23.45 -17.52
CA GLN A 184 -7.54 22.59 -16.36
C GLN A 184 -8.30 21.30 -16.65
N LYS A 185 -7.56 20.20 -16.84
CA LYS A 185 -8.13 18.86 -16.77
C LYS A 185 -8.92 18.76 -15.45
N PRO A 186 -10.14 18.20 -15.47
CA PRO A 186 -10.96 18.10 -14.26
C PRO A 186 -10.12 17.47 -13.16
N LYS A 187 -10.01 18.17 -12.02
CA LYS A 187 -9.29 17.72 -10.84
C LYS A 187 -9.92 16.42 -10.40
N ILE A 188 -9.34 15.30 -10.83
CA ILE A 188 -9.62 13.99 -10.24
C ILE A 188 -9.34 14.19 -8.76
N PRO A 189 -10.30 13.98 -7.84
CA PRO A 189 -9.98 14.01 -6.42
C PRO A 189 -8.80 13.04 -6.25
N ASN A 190 -7.69 13.52 -5.68
CA ASN A 190 -6.45 12.75 -5.51
C ASN A 190 -6.79 11.45 -4.75
N ASN A 191 -7.19 10.42 -5.47
CA ASN A 191 -7.57 9.13 -4.94
C ASN A 191 -6.29 8.31 -4.93
N PRO A 192 -5.68 8.08 -3.75
CA PRO A 192 -4.41 7.38 -3.68
C PRO A 192 -4.53 5.91 -4.16
N PHE A 193 -5.74 5.34 -4.14
CA PHE A 193 -6.01 3.98 -4.61
C PHE A 193 -6.41 3.88 -6.08
N HIS A 194 -6.52 4.99 -6.81
CA HIS A 194 -6.98 4.98 -8.19
C HIS A 194 -6.01 4.22 -9.10
N GLY A 195 -6.50 3.16 -9.73
CA GLY A 195 -5.74 2.37 -10.68
C GLY A 195 -4.81 1.33 -10.06
N ILE A 196 -4.82 1.11 -8.75
CA ILE A 196 -3.96 0.07 -8.14
C ILE A 196 -4.38 -1.33 -8.62
N VAL A 197 -5.68 -1.55 -8.85
CA VAL A 197 -6.22 -2.81 -9.39
C VAL A 197 -6.66 -2.63 -10.84
N SER A 198 -7.27 -1.48 -11.17
CA SER A 198 -7.94 -1.27 -12.46
C SER A 198 -7.04 -0.89 -13.64
N LYS A 199 -5.77 -0.48 -13.41
CA LYS A 199 -4.79 -0.14 -14.47
C LYS A 199 -3.66 -1.17 -14.54
#